data_AF-A0A947YPZ7-F1
#
_entry.id   AF-A0A947YPZ7-F1
#
_cell.length_a   1.000
_cell.length_b   1.000
_cell.length_c   1.000
_cell.angle_alpha   90.00
_cell.angle_beta   90.00
_cell.angle_gamma   90.00
#
_symmetry.space_group_name_H-M   'P 1'
#
loop_
_entity.id
_entity.type
_entity.pdbx_description
1 polymer ?
#
loop_
_entity_poly.entity_id
_entity_poly.type
_entity_poly.pdbx_seq_one_letter_code
_entity_poly.pdbx_strand_id
1 'polypeptide(L)'
;MIDDCSPDKTFQKAEGYSRKNKKSNLTVLYNPVNQGYGGNQKIGYHYAIQNNFDVVVLLHGDGQYAPEHLCQMINPILKGEADAVFGSRMIHKWKALKGKMPFYKWIG
;
A
#
# COMPACT_ATOMS: atom_id res chain seq x y z
N MET A 1 3.49 7.56 3.42
CA MET A 1 4.59 6.62 3.10
C MET A 1 5.46 6.49 4.33
N ILE A 2 5.85 5.27 4.70
CA ILE A 2 6.69 5.01 5.88
C ILE A 2 7.91 4.23 5.40
N ASP A 3 9.06 4.89 5.41
CA ASP A 3 10.34 4.29 5.06
C ASP A 3 10.89 3.51 6.26
N ASP A 4 11.31 2.26 6.04
CA ASP A 4 11.70 1.35 7.12
C ASP A 4 13.22 1.18 7.21
N CYS A 5 13.91 2.27 7.56
CA CYS A 5 15.37 2.32 7.63
C CYS A 5 16.02 1.90 6.29
N SER A 6 15.50 2.41 5.16
CA SER A 6 16.07 2.11 3.86
C SER A 6 17.52 2.60 3.78
N PRO A 7 18.45 1.81 3.20
CA PRO A 7 19.85 2.23 3.06
C PRO A 7 20.08 3.20 1.89
N ASP A 8 19.05 3.42 1.07
CA ASP A 8 19.11 4.29 -0.10
C ASP A 8 18.52 5.69 0.18
N LYS A 9 18.26 6.45 -0.89
CA LYS A 9 17.77 7.83 -0.80
C LYS A 9 16.24 7.95 -0.82
N THR A 10 15.51 6.86 -0.57
CA THR A 10 14.04 6.82 -0.74
C THR A 10 13.34 7.82 0.16
N PHE A 11 13.69 7.87 1.45
CA PHE A 11 13.14 8.86 2.39
C PHE A 11 13.41 10.30 1.95
N GLN A 12 14.67 10.64 1.63
CA GLN A 12 15.04 12.02 1.28
C GLN A 12 14.37 12.47 -0.02
N LYS A 13 14.20 11.57 -1.00
CA LYS A 13 13.47 11.87 -2.23
C LYS A 13 11.99 12.11 -1.97
N ALA A 14 11.34 11.27 -1.17
CA ALA A 14 9.93 11.42 -0.82
C ALA A 14 9.69 12.71 -0.01
N GLU A 15 10.54 12.99 0.98
CA GLU A 15 10.48 14.21 1.78
C GLU A 15 10.69 15.46 0.91
N GLY A 16 11.71 15.44 0.04
CA GLY A 16 11.98 16.51 -0.91
C GLY A 16 10.82 16.76 -1.88
N TYR A 17 10.14 15.69 -2.34
CA TYR A 17 8.95 15.80 -3.16
C TYR A 17 7.79 16.44 -2.39
N SER A 18 7.50 15.99 -1.16
CA SER A 18 6.43 16.53 -0.32
C SER A 18 6.64 18.03 -0.04
N ARG A 19 7.87 18.43 0.31
CA ARG A 19 8.21 19.85 0.55
C ARG A 19 8.05 20.74 -0.68
N LYS A 20 8.44 20.25 -1.87
CA LYS A 20 8.30 21.00 -3.14
C LYS A 20 6.84 21.09 -3.59
N ASN A 21 6.04 20.07 -3.31
CA ASN A 21 4.65 19.97 -3.74
C ASN A 21 3.70 20.21 -2.57
N LYS A 22 3.56 21.49 -2.15
CA LYS A 22 2.72 21.88 -1.00
C LYS A 22 1.23 21.50 -1.12
N LYS A 23 0.75 21.20 -2.34
CA LYS A 23 -0.62 20.71 -2.58
C LYS A 23 -0.75 19.20 -2.40
N SER A 24 0.34 18.47 -2.26
CA SER A 24 0.28 17.02 -2.04
C SER A 24 -0.17 16.73 -0.61
N ASN A 25 -1.00 15.72 -0.45
CA ASN A 25 -1.38 15.12 0.83
C ASN A 25 -0.36 14.06 1.30
N LEU A 26 0.88 14.12 0.81
CA LEU A 26 1.90 13.12 1.11
C LEU A 26 2.54 13.38 2.48
N THR A 27 2.20 12.54 3.44
CA THR A 27 2.96 12.42 4.71
C THR A 27 4.07 11.38 4.54
N VAL A 28 5.29 11.76 4.92
CA VAL A 28 6.50 10.93 4.83
C VAL A 28 7.00 10.69 6.24
N LEU A 29 7.05 9.42 6.66
CA LEU A 29 7.54 8.97 7.96
C LEU A 29 8.79 8.09 7.77
N TYR A 30 9.62 8.01 8.80
CA TYR A 30 10.86 7.23 8.78
C TYR A 30 11.03 6.45 10.08
N ASN A 31 11.33 5.15 9.97
CA ASN A 31 11.76 4.34 11.09
C ASN A 31 13.30 4.36 11.17
N PRO A 32 13.90 4.72 12.32
CA PRO A 32 15.35 4.72 12.48
C PRO A 32 15.96 3.32 12.62
N VAL A 33 15.13 2.30 12.84
CA VAL A 33 15.52 0.90 12.94
C VAL A 33 14.58 0.10 12.06
N ASN A 34 15.12 -0.80 11.25
CA ASN A 34 14.32 -1.68 10.39
C ASN A 34 13.37 -2.56 11.23
N GLN A 35 12.08 -2.46 10.96
CA GLN A 35 11.00 -3.17 11.67
C GLN A 35 10.54 -4.42 10.91
N GLY A 36 11.03 -4.60 9.69
CA GLY A 36 10.58 -5.62 8.76
C GLY A 36 9.18 -5.33 8.22
N TYR A 37 8.78 -6.11 7.21
CA TYR A 37 7.54 -5.87 6.47
C TYR A 37 6.28 -5.80 7.36
N GLY A 38 6.13 -6.75 8.29
CA GLY A 38 5.00 -6.78 9.21
C GLY A 38 5.08 -5.73 10.31
N GLY A 39 6.29 -5.42 10.81
CA GLY A 39 6.48 -4.39 11.83
C GLY A 39 6.15 -2.99 11.29
N ASN A 40 6.65 -2.66 10.10
CA ASN A 40 6.36 -1.39 9.46
C ASN A 40 4.85 -1.21 9.16
N GLN A 41 4.14 -2.28 8.79
CA GLN A 41 2.68 -2.24 8.65
C GLN A 41 1.96 -1.92 9.96
N LYS A 42 2.36 -2.58 11.07
CA LYS A 42 1.77 -2.31 12.39
C LYS A 42 1.96 -0.85 12.81
N ILE A 43 3.14 -0.27 12.54
CA ILE A 43 3.39 1.15 12.78
C ILE A 43 2.46 2.02 11.93
N GLY A 44 2.28 1.69 10.65
CA GLY A 44 1.33 2.37 9.78
C GLY A 44 -0.12 2.29 10.26
N TYR A 45 -0.57 1.13 10.73
CA TYR A 45 -1.89 0.97 11.33
C TYR A 45 -2.03 1.77 12.63
N HIS A 46 -1.01 1.76 13.49
CA HIS A 46 -1.02 2.55 14.71
C HIS A 46 -1.12 4.05 14.42
N TYR A 47 -0.34 4.55 13.46
CA TYR A 47 -0.43 5.93 12.99
C TYR A 47 -1.84 6.26 12.48
N ALA A 48 -2.44 5.38 11.66
CA ALA A 48 -3.79 5.58 11.15
C ALA A 48 -4.84 5.66 12.27
N ILE A 49 -4.74 4.79 13.27
CA ILE A 49 -5.62 4.80 14.45
C ILE A 49 -5.45 6.10 15.24
N GLN A 50 -4.22 6.52 15.53
CA GLN A 50 -3.94 7.75 16.29
C GLN A 50 -4.45 9.01 15.61
N ASN A 51 -4.58 8.99 14.28
CA ASN A 51 -5.03 10.11 13.47
C ASN A 51 -6.49 9.97 13.01
N ASN A 52 -7.24 9.00 13.54
CA ASN A 52 -8.66 8.76 13.24
C ASN A 52 -8.96 8.61 11.74
N PHE A 53 -8.14 7.86 11.00
CA PHE A 53 -8.44 7.53 9.62
C PHE A 53 -9.61 6.54 9.53
N ASP A 54 -10.56 6.78 8.63
CA ASP A 54 -11.74 5.91 8.43
C ASP A 54 -11.40 4.61 7.68
N VAL A 55 -10.48 4.69 6.71
CA VAL A 55 -10.10 3.56 5.85
C VAL A 55 -8.58 3.54 5.67
N VAL A 56 -7.98 2.35 5.81
CA VAL A 56 -6.56 2.13 5.52
C VAL A 56 -6.40 1.25 4.29
N VAL A 57 -5.58 1.72 3.35
CA VAL A 57 -5.20 0.96 2.16
C VAL A 57 -3.73 0.60 2.25
N LEU A 58 -3.41 -0.69 2.20
CA LEU A 58 -2.04 -1.17 2.05
C LEU A 58 -1.73 -1.35 0.55
N LEU A 59 -0.89 -0.46 0.00
CA LEU A 59 -0.45 -0.49 -1.39
C LEU A 59 1.07 -0.47 -1.47
N HIS A 60 1.67 -1.38 -2.23
CA HIS A 60 3.13 -1.43 -2.43
C HIS A 60 3.60 -0.35 -3.41
N GLY A 61 4.80 0.18 -3.18
CA GLY A 61 5.40 1.23 -4.01
C GLY A 61 6.14 0.73 -5.27
N ASP A 62 6.03 -0.56 -5.61
CA ASP A 62 6.76 -1.20 -6.72
C ASP A 62 6.02 -1.13 -8.07
N GLY A 63 4.83 -0.55 -8.09
CA GLY A 63 4.00 -0.41 -9.29
C GLY A 63 3.32 -1.70 -9.75
N GLN A 64 3.37 -2.79 -8.97
CA GLN A 64 2.68 -4.04 -9.33
C GLN A 64 1.17 -3.99 -9.12
N TYR A 65 0.68 -3.02 -8.36
CA TYR A 65 -0.73 -2.85 -8.01
C TYR A 65 -1.25 -1.55 -8.61
N ALA A 66 -2.31 -1.65 -9.39
CA ALA A 66 -2.92 -0.53 -10.11
C ALA A 66 -3.71 0.37 -9.14
N PRO A 67 -3.21 1.60 -8.81
CA PRO A 67 -3.87 2.51 -7.88
C PRO A 67 -5.22 3.03 -8.40
N GLU A 68 -5.47 2.91 -9.71
CA GLU A 68 -6.72 3.35 -10.34
C GLU A 68 -7.94 2.55 -9.84
N HIS A 69 -7.71 1.35 -9.28
CA HIS A 69 -8.78 0.52 -8.70
C HIS A 69 -9.14 0.88 -7.25
N LEU A 70 -8.38 1.77 -6.58
CA LEU A 70 -8.59 2.05 -5.16
C LEU A 70 -10.01 2.54 -4.86
N CYS A 71 -10.57 3.44 -5.67
CA CYS A 71 -11.93 3.94 -5.48
C CYS A 71 -12.98 2.81 -5.49
N GLN A 72 -12.82 1.83 -6.40
CA GLN A 72 -13.70 0.66 -6.46
C GLN A 72 -13.48 -0.26 -5.25
N MET A 73 -12.24 -0.43 -4.80
CA MET A 73 -11.89 -1.32 -3.70
C MET A 73 -12.36 -0.81 -2.34
N ILE A 74 -12.35 0.51 -2.10
CA ILE A 74 -12.80 1.09 -0.82
C ILE A 74 -14.32 1.22 -0.73
N ASN A 75 -15.03 1.22 -1.86
CA ASN A 75 -16.47 1.49 -1.90
C ASN A 75 -17.33 0.56 -1.01
N PRO A 76 -17.08 -0.77 -0.95
CA PRO A 76 -17.81 -1.64 -0.02
C PRO A 76 -17.62 -1.25 1.45
N ILE A 77 -16.42 -0.77 1.82
CA ILE A 77 -16.13 -0.29 3.18
C ILE A 77 -16.92 0.99 3.47
N LEU A 78 -16.89 1.95 2.54
CA LEU A 78 -17.61 3.23 2.67
C LEU A 78 -19.13 3.05 2.78
N LYS A 79 -19.68 1.98 2.21
CA LYS A 79 -21.11 1.64 2.29
C LYS A 79 -21.49 0.80 3.50
N GLY A 80 -20.52 0.38 4.32
CA GLY A 80 -20.76 -0.56 5.42
C GLY A 80 -21.12 -1.97 4.96
N GLU A 81 -20.78 -2.34 3.73
CA GLU A 81 -21.03 -3.67 3.16
C GLU A 81 -19.91 -4.67 3.48
N ALA A 82 -18.71 -4.18 3.85
CA ALA A 82 -17.56 -5.02 4.20
C ALA A 82 -16.61 -4.33 5.18
N ASP A 83 -16.02 -5.09 6.10
CA ASP A 83 -14.96 -4.61 7.00
C ASP A 83 -13.56 -4.65 6.36
N ALA A 84 -13.37 -5.50 5.36
CA ALA A 84 -12.09 -5.66 4.64
C ALA A 84 -12.32 -6.06 3.19
N VAL A 85 -11.49 -5.52 2.30
CA VAL A 85 -11.50 -5.83 0.86
C VAL A 85 -10.10 -6.20 0.40
N PHE A 86 -9.99 -7.33 -0.30
CA PHE A 86 -8.71 -7.84 -0.81
C PHE A 86 -8.68 -7.83 -2.34
N GLY A 87 -7.58 -7.34 -2.90
CA GLY A 87 -7.28 -7.55 -4.32
C GLY A 87 -6.89 -9.01 -4.55
N SER A 88 -7.46 -9.64 -5.57
CA SER A 88 -7.14 -11.03 -5.93
C SER A 88 -6.69 -11.14 -7.38
N ARG A 89 -5.44 -11.58 -7.57
CA ARG A 89 -4.92 -11.97 -8.89
C ARG A 89 -5.60 -13.23 -9.43
N MET A 90 -6.20 -14.04 -8.55
CA MET A 90 -6.74 -15.37 -8.87
C MET A 90 -8.26 -15.39 -9.04
N ILE A 91 -8.94 -14.25 -8.86
CA ILE A 91 -10.40 -14.16 -9.02
C ILE A 91 -10.87 -14.63 -10.41
N HIS A 92 -10.03 -14.40 -11.42
CA HIS A 92 -10.15 -14.97 -12.74
C HIS A 92 -8.84 -15.67 -13.11
N LYS A 93 -8.66 -16.92 -12.66
CA LYS A 93 -7.42 -17.71 -12.83
C LYS A 93 -6.81 -17.61 -14.23
N TRP A 94 -7.61 -17.65 -15.30
CA TRP A 94 -7.11 -17.54 -16.67
C TRP A 94 -6.52 -16.18 -17.03
N LYS A 95 -7.00 -15.08 -16.42
CA LYS A 95 -6.45 -13.74 -16.61
C LYS A 95 -5.10 -13.59 -15.91
N ALA A 96 -4.82 -14.36 -14.86
CA ALA A 96 -3.55 -14.33 -14.15
C ALA A 96 -2.37 -14.75 -15.04
N LEU A 97 -2.54 -15.79 -15.86
CA LEU A 97 -1.54 -16.24 -16.84
C LEU A 97 -1.26 -15.16 -17.90
N LYS A 98 -2.30 -14.48 -18.39
CA LYS A 98 -2.15 -13.33 -19.30
C LYS A 98 -1.37 -12.17 -18.66
N GLY A 99 -1.49 -12.02 -17.34
CA GLY A 99 -0.73 -11.05 -16.53
C GLY A 99 0.70 -11.47 -16.19
N LYS A 100 1.31 -12.40 -16.95
CA LYS A 100 2.69 -12.91 -16.76
C LYS A 100 2.92 -13.61 -15.40
N MET A 101 1.87 -14.16 -14.77
CA MET A 101 2.05 -15.01 -13.60
C MET A 101 2.87 -16.26 -13.96
N PRO A 102 3.93 -16.60 -13.20
CA PRO A 102 4.65 -17.86 -13.39
C PRO A 102 3.73 -19.07 -13.24
N PHE A 103 3.83 -20.04 -14.16
CA PHE A 103 2.91 -21.17 -14.23
C PHE A 103 2.83 -22.00 -12.95
N TYR A 104 3.95 -22.20 -12.24
CA TYR A 104 3.96 -22.93 -10.97
C TYR A 104 3.11 -22.22 -9.89
N LYS A 105 3.11 -20.88 -9.83
CA LYS A 105 2.26 -20.11 -8.89
C LYS A 105 0.78 -20.16 -9.25
N TRP A 106 0.46 -20.48 -10.50
CA TRP A 106 -0.92 -20.59 -10.98
C TRP A 106 -1.54 -21.96 -10.63
N ILE A 107 -0.75 -23.03 -10.68
CA ILE A 107 -1.17 -24.38 -10.28
C ILE A 107 -1.28 -24.50 -8.75
N GLY A 108 -0.32 -23.92 -8.02
CA GLY A 108 -0.15 -24.10 -6.58
C GLY A 108 1.22 -24.68 -6.28
#